data_AF-A0A653ZGB8-F1
#
_entry.id   AF-A0A653ZGB8-F1
#
_cell.length_a   1.000
_cell.length_b   1.000
_cell.length_c   1.000
_cell.angle_alpha   90.00
_cell.angle_beta   90.00
_cell.angle_gamma   90.00
#
_symmetry.space_group_name_H-M   'P 1'
#
loop_
_entity.id
_entity.type
_entity.pdbx_description
1 polymer ?
#
loop_
_entity_poly.entity_id
_entity_poly.type
_entity_poly.pdbx_seq_one_letter_code
_entity_poly.pdbx_strand_id
1 'polypeptide(L)'
;MADRRTQISLGAIGLVLLVGVGLGGCEATRGVAEMTDLATKPGEPKPFVTETRPQDPKYIPIGTTVSRQAKRKTVDEFKKLEAELEAKRISNDAAGAQAQSLGKVLPPPAPPPQPKE
;
A
#
# COMPACT_ATOMS: atom_id res chain seq x y z
N MET A 1 -29.37 14.48 -53.56
CA MET A 1 -30.22 14.14 -52.41
C MET A 1 -29.40 13.22 -51.52
N ALA A 2 -28.90 13.72 -50.38
CA ALA A 2 -28.13 12.89 -49.45
C ALA A 2 -29.08 11.86 -48.83
N ASP A 3 -28.72 10.59 -48.91
CA ASP A 3 -29.54 9.47 -48.45
C ASP A 3 -29.76 9.59 -46.93
N ARG A 4 -31.01 9.41 -46.47
CA ARG A 4 -31.43 9.59 -45.07
C ARG A 4 -30.66 8.66 -44.13
N ARG A 5 -30.15 7.55 -44.67
CA ARG A 5 -29.28 6.59 -44.00
C ARG A 5 -27.90 7.19 -43.65
N THR A 6 -27.37 8.08 -44.49
CA THR A 6 -26.08 8.74 -44.30
C THR A 6 -26.15 9.85 -43.24
N GLN A 7 -27.31 10.47 -43.06
CA GLN A 7 -27.51 11.45 -41.98
C GLN A 7 -27.67 10.78 -40.61
N ILE A 8 -28.34 9.62 -40.55
CA ILE A 8 -28.51 8.86 -39.31
C ILE A 8 -27.16 8.28 -38.84
N SER A 9 -26.31 7.81 -39.76
CA SER A 9 -24.98 7.30 -39.42
C SER A 9 -24.04 8.40 -38.92
N LEU A 10 -24.04 9.59 -39.51
CA LEU A 10 -23.25 10.72 -39.02
C LEU A 10 -23.70 11.19 -37.63
N GLY A 11 -25.02 11.26 -37.40
CA GLY A 11 -25.58 11.64 -36.10
C GLY A 11 -25.25 10.65 -34.99
N ALA A 12 -25.32 9.34 -35.30
CA ALA A 12 -24.96 8.28 -34.36
C ALA A 12 -23.46 8.28 -34.01
N ILE A 13 -22.58 8.55 -34.98
CA ILE A 13 -21.13 8.67 -34.74
C ILE A 13 -20.81 9.88 -33.87
N GLY A 14 -21.45 11.03 -34.13
CA GLY A 14 -21.29 12.24 -33.33
C GLY A 14 -21.72 12.06 -31.87
N LEU A 15 -22.83 11.35 -31.65
CA LEU A 15 -23.33 11.06 -30.29
C LEU A 15 -22.43 10.07 -29.54
N VAL A 16 -21.89 9.04 -30.21
CA VAL A 16 -20.99 8.06 -29.60
C VAL A 16 -19.64 8.69 -29.21
N LEU A 17 -19.11 9.60 -30.01
CA LEU A 17 -17.91 10.37 -29.65
C LEU A 17 -18.12 11.27 -28.44
N LEU A 18 -19.30 11.89 -28.32
CA LEU A 18 -19.61 12.80 -27.22
C LEU A 18 -19.84 12.04 -25.89
N VAL A 19 -20.41 10.84 -25.94
CA VAL A 19 -20.56 9.95 -24.77
C VAL A 19 -19.23 9.31 -24.36
N GLY A 20 -18.33 9.01 -25.30
CA GLY A 20 -17.01 8.43 -25.02
C GLY A 20 -16.12 9.31 -24.14
N VAL A 21 -16.24 10.64 -24.25
CA VAL A 21 -15.50 11.60 -23.41
C VAL A 21 -16.02 11.63 -21.96
N GLY A 22 -17.30 11.34 -21.75
CA GLY A 22 -17.91 11.36 -20.41
C GLY A 22 -17.51 10.19 -19.50
N LEU A 23 -17.11 9.05 -20.08
CA LEU A 23 -16.79 7.83 -19.31
C LEU A 23 -15.33 7.78 -18.83
N GLY A 24 -14.45 8.65 -19.33
CA GLY A 24 -13.05 8.81 -18.89
C GLY A 24 -12.81 9.94 -17.89
N GLY A 25 -13.87 10.38 -17.20
CA GLY A 25 -14.00 11.70 -16.57
C GLY A 25 -12.93 12.13 -15.55
N CYS A 26 -12.08 11.23 -15.04
CA CYS A 26 -11.02 11.61 -14.10
C CYS A 26 -9.69 11.98 -14.80
N GLU A 27 -9.38 11.37 -15.95
CA GLU A 27 -8.14 11.64 -16.68
C GLU A 27 -8.34 12.65 -17.82
N ALA A 28 -9.49 12.58 -18.50
CA ALA A 28 -9.77 13.47 -19.63
C ALA A 28 -9.97 14.93 -19.21
N THR A 29 -10.62 15.18 -18.07
CA THR A 29 -10.84 16.54 -17.54
C THR A 29 -9.57 17.14 -16.95
N ARG A 30 -8.70 16.28 -16.38
CA ARG A 30 -7.38 16.67 -15.90
C ARG A 30 -6.47 17.16 -17.02
N GLY A 31 -6.42 16.47 -18.15
CA GLY A 31 -5.63 16.89 -19.31
C GLY A 31 -6.08 18.25 -19.90
N VAL A 32 -7.38 18.52 -19.92
CA VAL A 32 -7.92 19.83 -20.35
C VAL A 32 -7.63 20.93 -19.33
N ALA A 33 -7.73 20.64 -18.04
CA ALA A 33 -7.39 21.59 -16.97
C ALA A 33 -5.88 21.91 -16.94
N GLU A 34 -5.01 20.93 -17.22
CA GLU A 34 -3.57 21.11 -17.37
C GLU A 34 -3.24 21.96 -18.61
N MET A 35 -3.90 21.73 -19.76
CA MET A 35 -3.71 22.56 -20.96
C MET A 35 -4.25 23.98 -20.84
N THR A 36 -5.23 24.22 -19.97
CA THR A 36 -5.84 25.55 -19.75
C THR A 36 -5.25 26.30 -18.56
N ASP A 37 -4.18 25.77 -17.94
CA ASP A 37 -3.51 26.30 -16.72
C ASP A 37 -4.46 26.55 -15.53
N LEU A 38 -5.64 25.91 -15.55
CA LEU A 38 -6.62 25.89 -14.47
C LEU A 38 -6.36 24.78 -13.46
N ALA A 39 -5.43 23.86 -13.78
CA ALA A 39 -5.01 22.81 -12.87
C ALA A 39 -4.02 23.35 -11.82
N THR A 40 -4.25 22.99 -10.56
CA THR A 40 -3.26 23.16 -9.50
C THR A 40 -2.02 22.33 -9.84
N LYS A 41 -0.91 22.99 -10.16
CA LYS A 41 0.38 22.33 -10.42
C LYS A 41 0.83 21.59 -9.16
N PRO A 42 1.21 20.30 -9.23
CA PRO A 42 1.85 19.62 -8.12
C PRO A 42 3.10 20.41 -7.72
N GLY A 43 3.19 20.79 -6.45
CA GLY A 43 4.39 21.45 -5.94
C GLY A 43 5.57 20.48 -5.95
N GLU A 44 6.77 21.00 -6.23
CA GLU A 44 8.00 20.23 -6.12
C GLU A 44 8.13 19.61 -4.71
N PRO A 45 8.40 18.29 -4.59
CA PRO A 45 8.61 17.66 -3.31
C PRO A 45 9.77 18.32 -2.55
N LYS A 46 9.64 18.44 -1.23
CA LYS A 46 10.76 18.86 -0.38
C LYS A 46 11.90 17.83 -0.48
N PRO A 47 13.18 18.24 -0.38
CA PRO A 47 14.33 17.35 -0.61
C PRO A 47 14.33 16.10 0.29
N PHE A 48 13.97 16.24 1.56
CA PHE A 48 13.88 15.10 2.48
C PHE A 48 12.81 14.07 2.09
N VAL A 49 11.78 14.46 1.33
CA VAL A 49 10.75 13.54 0.81
C VAL A 49 11.35 12.71 -0.30
N THR A 50 12.15 13.31 -1.18
CA THR A 50 12.83 12.60 -2.28
C THR A 50 13.89 11.65 -1.75
N GLU A 51 14.63 12.05 -0.71
CA GLU A 51 15.67 11.24 -0.07
C GLU A 51 15.10 10.04 0.71
N THR A 52 13.99 10.22 1.43
CA THR A 52 13.41 9.16 2.27
C THR A 52 12.44 8.25 1.53
N ARG A 53 11.88 8.71 0.40
CA ARG A 53 10.92 7.92 -0.38
C ARG A 53 11.64 6.77 -1.10
N PRO A 54 11.23 5.52 -0.85
CA PRO A 54 11.69 4.39 -1.65
C PRO A 54 11.37 4.62 -3.12
N GLN A 55 12.39 4.54 -3.98
CA GLN A 55 12.24 4.73 -5.43
C GLN A 55 11.44 3.58 -6.08
N ASP A 56 11.50 2.38 -5.49
CA ASP A 56 10.74 1.21 -5.90
C ASP A 56 9.89 0.69 -4.73
N PRO A 57 8.69 1.23 -4.54
CA PRO A 57 7.78 0.72 -3.54
C PRO A 57 7.17 -0.59 -4.02
N LYS A 58 7.46 -1.68 -3.31
CA LYS A 58 6.85 -3.01 -3.52
C LYS A 58 5.39 -3.03 -3.05
N TYR A 59 4.55 -2.20 -3.65
CA TYR A 59 3.12 -2.19 -3.38
C TYR A 59 2.47 -3.47 -3.89
N ILE A 60 1.57 -4.03 -3.09
CA ILE A 60 0.69 -5.10 -3.54
C ILE A 60 -0.47 -4.42 -4.31
N PRO A 61 -0.72 -4.77 -5.58
CA PRO A 61 -1.77 -4.15 -6.36
C PRO A 61 -3.16 -4.35 -5.71
N ILE A 62 -4.00 -3.34 -5.79
CA ILE A 62 -5.41 -3.48 -5.37
C ILE A 62 -6.07 -4.50 -6.29
N GLY A 63 -6.79 -5.47 -5.72
CA GLY A 63 -7.43 -6.54 -6.48
C GLY A 63 -6.57 -7.78 -6.70
N THR A 64 -5.35 -7.87 -6.16
CA THR A 64 -4.63 -9.15 -6.14
C THR A 64 -5.29 -10.14 -5.22
N THR A 65 -5.59 -11.32 -5.73
CA THR A 65 -5.95 -12.48 -4.93
C THR A 65 -4.68 -13.19 -4.45
N VAL A 66 -4.59 -13.43 -3.14
CA VAL A 66 -3.47 -14.18 -2.58
C VAL A 66 -3.67 -15.66 -2.94
N SER A 67 -2.91 -16.17 -3.90
CA SER A 67 -3.02 -17.54 -4.43
C SER A 67 -2.42 -18.63 -3.52
N ARG A 68 -2.02 -18.27 -2.29
CA ARG A 68 -1.41 -19.23 -1.38
C ARG A 68 -2.39 -20.34 -1.05
N GLN A 69 -1.95 -21.59 -1.14
CA GLN A 69 -2.76 -22.73 -0.73
C GLN A 69 -3.06 -22.62 0.77
N ALA A 70 -4.32 -22.36 1.11
CA ALA A 70 -4.80 -22.41 2.48
C ALA A 70 -5.20 -23.86 2.82
N LYS A 71 -4.21 -24.74 3.03
CA LYS A 71 -4.49 -26.10 3.51
C LYS A 71 -5.14 -26.02 4.89
N ARG A 72 -6.35 -26.59 5.03
CA ARG A 72 -6.96 -26.79 6.35
C ARG A 72 -6.08 -27.73 7.15
N LYS A 73 -5.63 -27.28 8.32
CA LYS A 73 -4.88 -28.13 9.24
C LYS A 73 -5.75 -29.28 9.72
N THR A 74 -5.19 -30.48 9.78
CA THR A 74 -5.88 -31.62 10.40
C THR A 74 -5.97 -31.43 11.91
N VAL A 75 -6.82 -32.18 12.60
CA VAL A 75 -6.96 -32.10 14.06
C VAL A 75 -5.64 -32.43 14.75
N ASP A 76 -4.87 -33.38 14.23
CA ASP A 76 -3.57 -33.76 14.77
C ASP A 76 -2.52 -32.67 14.54
N GLU A 77 -2.49 -32.05 13.35
CA GLU A 77 -1.64 -30.89 13.07
C GLU A 77 -1.98 -29.71 14.00
N PHE A 78 -3.25 -29.52 14.32
CA PHE A 78 -3.70 -28.49 15.24
C PHE A 78 -3.23 -28.73 16.68
N LYS A 79 -3.42 -29.93 17.21
CA LYS A 79 -2.95 -30.30 18.57
C LYS A 79 -1.43 -30.17 18.72
N LYS A 80 -0.67 -30.53 17.68
CA LYS A 80 0.79 -30.32 17.66
C LYS A 80 1.15 -28.84 17.77
N LEU A 81 0.44 -27.97 17.06
CA LEU A 81 0.68 -26.53 17.14
C LEU A 81 0.31 -25.92 18.49
N GLU A 82 -0.75 -26.41 19.13
CA GLU A 82 -1.07 -26.00 20.51
C GLU A 82 0.08 -26.37 21.46
N ALA A 83 0.60 -27.60 21.35
CA ALA A 83 1.75 -28.01 22.15
C ALA A 83 3.01 -27.18 21.86
N GLU A 84 3.29 -26.86 20.60
CA GLU A 84 4.41 -26.00 20.21
C GLU A 84 4.27 -24.57 20.73
N LEU A 85 3.06 -24.00 20.68
CA LEU A 85 2.80 -22.65 21.19
C LEU A 85 2.91 -22.60 22.71
N GLU A 86 2.42 -23.61 23.41
CA GLU A 86 2.54 -23.68 24.86
C GLU A 86 4.01 -23.85 25.29
N ALA A 87 4.78 -24.68 24.57
CA ALA A 87 6.23 -24.79 24.80
C ALA A 87 6.95 -23.44 24.58
N LYS A 88 6.55 -22.68 23.54
CA LYS A 88 7.08 -21.34 23.27
C LYS A 88 6.68 -20.33 24.33
N ARG A 89 5.47 -20.42 24.88
CA ARG A 89 5.03 -19.58 25.99
C ARG A 89 5.91 -19.81 27.21
N ILE A 90 6.08 -21.08 27.60
CA ILE A 90 6.94 -21.45 28.74
C ILE A 90 8.38 -20.96 28.55
N SER A 91 8.95 -21.12 27.34
CA SER A 91 10.31 -20.67 27.08
C SER A 91 10.45 -19.15 27.10
N ASN A 92 9.44 -18.41 26.60
CA ASN A 92 9.42 -16.96 26.66
C ASN A 92 9.26 -16.45 28.09
N ASP A 93 8.35 -17.05 28.86
CA ASP A 93 8.13 -16.72 30.28
C ASP A 93 9.42 -16.94 31.08
N ALA A 94 10.15 -18.04 30.83
CA ALA A 94 11.43 -18.33 31.45
C ALA A 94 12.52 -17.32 31.04
N ALA A 95 12.63 -16.99 29.75
CA ALA A 95 13.58 -16.00 29.26
C ALA A 95 13.27 -14.59 29.82
N GLY A 96 11.99 -14.23 29.93
CA GLY A 96 11.54 -12.99 30.55
C GLY A 96 11.90 -12.92 32.03
N ALA A 97 11.69 -14.01 32.79
CA ALA A 97 12.09 -14.09 34.18
C ALA A 97 13.62 -13.95 34.36
N GLN A 98 14.42 -14.55 33.47
CA GLN A 98 15.88 -14.37 33.46
C GLN A 98 16.29 -12.94 33.12
N ALA A 99 15.66 -12.31 32.12
CA ALA A 99 15.94 -10.92 31.78
C ALA A 99 15.61 -9.97 32.94
N GLN A 100 14.49 -10.20 33.64
CA GLN A 100 14.12 -9.42 34.82
C GLN A 100 15.11 -9.60 35.98
N SER A 101 15.65 -10.80 36.19
CA SER A 101 16.65 -11.01 37.25
C SER A 101 17.97 -10.31 36.90
N LEU A 102 18.43 -10.41 35.66
CA LEU A 102 19.63 -9.70 35.19
C LEU A 102 19.48 -8.17 35.24
N GLY A 103 18.31 -7.65 34.84
CA GLY A 103 18.01 -6.22 34.89
C GLY A 103 17.95 -5.63 36.31
N LYS A 104 17.72 -6.45 37.34
CA LYS A 104 17.79 -6.01 38.75
C LYS A 104 19.23 -5.99 39.29
N VAL A 105 20.14 -6.75 38.68
CA VAL A 105 21.53 -6.88 39.16
C VAL A 105 22.46 -5.89 38.47
N LEU A 106 22.20 -5.55 37.20
CA LEU A 106 23.05 -4.64 36.44
C LEU A 106 22.73 -3.17 36.79
N PRO A 107 23.74 -2.35 37.15
CA PRO A 107 23.54 -0.91 37.32
C PRO A 107 23.12 -0.29 35.98
N PRO A 108 22.34 0.81 36.01
CA PRO A 108 21.90 1.47 34.79
C PRO A 108 23.10 1.89 33.94
N PRO A 109 23.04 1.71 32.60
CA PRO A 109 24.13 2.10 31.71
C PRO A 109 24.41 3.61 31.85
N ALA A 110 25.69 3.96 31.87
CA ALA A 110 26.10 5.35 31.97
C ALA A 110 25.53 6.19 30.81
N PRO A 111 25.11 7.44 31.06
CA PRO A 111 24.61 8.31 30.00
C PRO A 111 25.67 8.53 28.92
N PRO A 112 25.27 8.66 27.65
CA PRO A 112 26.20 8.92 26.56
C PRO A 112 26.96 10.24 26.80
N PRO A 113 28.23 10.34 26.39
CA PRO A 113 28.98 11.58 26.50
C PRO A 113 28.28 12.69 25.73
N GLN A 114 28.14 13.86 26.35
CA GLN A 114 27.58 15.03 25.67
C GLN A 114 28.50 15.45 24.51
N PRO A 115 27.94 15.94 23.39
CA PRO A 115 28.73 16.53 22.31
C PRO A 115 29.63 17.64 22.88
N LYS A 116 30.92 17.61 22.55
CA LYS A 116 31.81 18.74 22.83
C LYS A 116 31.47 19.84 21.85
N GLU A 117 31.15 21.03 22.37
CA GLU A 117 31.04 22.27 21.58
C GLU A 117 32.36 22.62 20.88
#